data_AF-A0AA43LN78-F1
#
_entry.id   AF-A0AA43LN78-F1
#
_cell.length_a   1.000
_cell.length_b   1.000
_cell.length_c   1.000
_cell.angle_alpha   90.00
_cell.angle_beta   90.00
_cell.angle_gamma   90.00
#
_symmetry.space_group_name_H-M   'P 1'
#
loop_
_entity.id
_entity.type
_entity.pdbx_description
1 polymer ?
#
loop_
_entity_poly.entity_id
_entity_poly.type
_entity_poly.pdbx_seq_one_letter_code
_entity_poly.pdbx_strand_id
1 'polypeptide(L)'
;MRNISIIYIFILLIGCLTTSCTRRSLLDEQHSHSGDALLKIKLNWKGSSKPQSMDFYFYNQKGGDPIYREGTVNGYEGYLPAATYDVVICNPDVVGVDIKDYQGYEVDLVEANTDAEDESCIEHVDNIYGAGLKGVVLPADSTVEKTAYPENLVKKLTVILRAETRKKVEHMQVNLSGAVLRKRIVDLVMSDETSNIKSDAIYDDREDSFKTGISTLGFRGKCPFNVHLMYDDNETVSCLPLDLTEVLVLFPEEEKTLEYTLFLPDSDEEIKMTIRVHQWTPGGGGEIIVQ
;
A
#
# COMPACT_ATOMS: atom_id res chain seq x y z
N MET A 1 -47.32 43.73 53.76
CA MET A 1 -45.91 44.16 53.84
C MET A 1 -45.19 43.38 54.93
N ARG A 2 -44.47 42.32 54.54
CA ARG A 2 -43.20 41.91 55.16
C ARG A 2 -42.63 40.73 54.38
N ASN A 3 -41.61 41.07 53.60
CA ASN A 3 -40.78 40.18 52.80
C ASN A 3 -39.97 39.25 53.74
N ILE A 4 -40.46 38.05 54.02
CA ILE A 4 -39.69 37.02 54.75
C ILE A 4 -39.99 35.62 54.17
N SER A 5 -40.08 35.49 52.85
CA SER A 5 -40.27 34.17 52.21
C SER A 5 -39.35 33.88 51.02
N ILE A 6 -38.41 34.78 50.69
CA ILE A 6 -37.53 34.61 49.52
C ILE A 6 -36.07 34.32 49.92
N ILE A 7 -35.69 34.47 51.20
CA ILE A 7 -34.28 34.30 51.62
C ILE A 7 -33.95 32.84 52.01
N TYR A 8 -34.94 31.98 52.32
CA TYR A 8 -34.67 30.59 52.72
C TYR A 8 -34.71 29.56 51.57
N ILE A 9 -35.06 29.95 50.35
CA ILE A 9 -35.11 29.03 49.19
C ILE A 9 -33.83 29.11 48.32
N PHE A 10 -32.93 30.06 48.59
CA PHE A 10 -31.68 30.19 47.83
C PHE A 10 -30.43 29.59 48.51
N ILE A 11 -30.55 29.09 49.74
CA ILE A 11 -29.42 28.48 50.49
C ILE A 11 -29.42 26.95 50.39
N LEU A 12 -30.43 26.32 49.77
CA LEU A 12 -30.58 24.86 49.76
C LEU A 12 -30.40 24.19 48.39
N LEU A 13 -29.65 24.81 47.47
CA LEU A 13 -29.32 24.20 46.18
C LEU A 13 -27.95 24.64 45.62
N ILE A 14 -26.95 24.72 46.51
CA ILE A 14 -25.53 24.78 46.12
C ILE A 14 -24.80 23.66 46.88
N GLY A 15 -25.20 22.42 46.62
CA GLY A 15 -24.61 21.23 47.22
C GLY A 15 -24.79 20.05 46.28
N CYS A 16 -23.67 19.47 45.86
CA CYS A 16 -23.52 18.44 44.82
C CYS A 16 -23.86 18.99 43.43
N LEU A 17 -22.89 19.26 42.56
CA LEU A 17 -22.06 18.25 41.91
C LEU A 17 -20.69 18.84 41.58
N THR A 18 -19.74 18.81 42.52
CA THR A 18 -18.33 18.80 42.14
C THR A 18 -18.01 17.36 41.76
N THR A 19 -18.13 17.03 40.47
CA THR A 19 -17.44 15.86 39.93
C THR A 19 -15.95 16.12 40.07
N SER A 20 -15.41 15.70 41.21
CA SER A 20 -13.98 15.50 41.39
C SER A 20 -13.54 14.56 40.28
N CYS A 21 -12.88 15.10 39.25
CA CYS A 21 -12.03 14.30 38.38
C CYS A 21 -10.92 13.76 39.28
N THR A 22 -11.13 12.58 39.84
CA THR A 22 -10.06 11.82 40.47
C THR A 22 -9.01 11.57 39.39
N ARG A 23 -7.90 12.30 39.49
CA ARG A 23 -6.66 11.98 38.79
C ARG A 23 -6.32 10.55 39.18
N ARG A 24 -6.46 9.60 38.25
CA ARG A 24 -6.00 8.21 38.45
C ARG A 24 -4.57 8.30 38.98
N SER A 25 -4.38 7.73 40.16
CA SER A 25 -3.08 7.66 40.82
C SER A 25 -2.15 6.85 39.94
N LEU A 26 -0.93 7.34 39.69
CA LEU A 26 0.12 6.63 38.94
C LEU A 26 0.39 5.22 39.50
N LEU A 27 0.02 4.97 40.76
CA LEU A 27 0.09 3.65 41.40
C LEU A 27 -0.90 2.63 40.80
N ASP A 28 -2.11 3.04 40.38
CA ASP A 28 -3.09 2.13 39.75
C ASP A 28 -2.63 1.72 38.35
N GLU A 29 -2.00 2.65 37.61
CA GLU A 29 -1.47 2.38 36.27
C GLU A 29 -0.25 1.45 36.32
N GLN A 30 0.60 1.60 37.34
CA GLN A 30 1.73 0.69 37.60
C GLN A 30 1.29 -0.71 38.07
N HIS A 31 0.18 -0.83 38.82
CA HIS A 31 -0.35 -2.14 39.22
C HIS A 31 -1.11 -2.84 38.09
N SER A 32 -1.68 -2.08 37.14
CA SER A 32 -2.45 -2.64 36.02
C SER A 32 -1.59 -3.37 34.97
N HIS A 33 -0.26 -3.22 35.02
CA HIS A 33 0.68 -3.75 34.03
C HIS A 33 1.84 -4.54 34.67
N SER A 34 1.71 -4.99 35.92
CA SER A 34 2.74 -5.82 36.54
C SER A 34 2.90 -7.12 35.78
N GLY A 35 4.13 -7.39 35.31
CA GLY A 35 4.44 -8.52 34.42
C GLY A 35 4.39 -8.21 32.92
N ASP A 36 3.88 -7.05 32.51
CA ASP A 36 3.94 -6.57 31.13
C ASP A 36 5.22 -5.77 30.86
N ALA A 37 5.56 -5.62 29.58
CA ALA A 37 6.64 -4.75 29.12
C ALA A 37 6.08 -3.59 28.30
N LEU A 38 6.63 -2.38 28.49
CA LEU A 38 6.36 -1.26 27.60
C LEU A 38 7.21 -1.40 26.33
N LEU A 39 6.56 -1.56 25.18
CA LEU A 39 7.21 -1.60 23.89
C LEU A 39 7.00 -0.27 23.15
N LYS A 40 8.10 0.28 22.62
CA LYS A 40 8.08 1.43 21.71
C LYS A 40 8.70 1.03 20.38
N ILE A 41 7.92 1.05 19.30
CA ILE A 41 8.41 0.86 17.94
C ILE A 41 8.34 2.21 17.22
N LYS A 42 9.48 2.69 16.75
CA LYS A 42 9.57 3.88 15.88
C LYS A 42 9.61 3.44 14.42
N LEU A 43 8.87 4.13 13.55
CA LEU A 43 8.93 3.89 12.10
C LEU A 43 9.83 4.92 11.44
N ASN A 44 10.85 4.43 10.74
CA ASN A 44 11.76 5.26 9.96
C ASN A 44 11.55 5.03 8.47
N TRP A 45 10.95 6.02 7.83
CA TRP A 45 10.59 6.01 6.40
C TRP A 45 11.75 6.36 5.46
N LYS A 46 12.94 6.72 5.98
CA LYS A 46 14.13 7.10 5.18
C LYS A 46 13.88 8.18 4.12
N GLY A 47 12.91 9.08 4.36
CA GLY A 47 12.53 10.12 3.39
C GLY A 47 11.49 9.69 2.36
N SER A 48 11.03 8.43 2.43
CA SER A 48 9.88 7.95 1.68
C SER A 48 8.59 8.59 2.21
N SER A 49 7.56 8.43 1.41
CA SER A 49 6.18 8.63 1.83
C SER A 49 5.75 7.85 3.03
N LYS A 50 4.56 8.22 3.48
CA LYS A 50 3.90 7.56 4.57
C LYS A 50 2.40 7.46 4.30
N PRO A 51 1.77 6.32 4.64
CA PRO A 51 0.32 6.16 4.64
C PRO A 51 -0.31 6.94 5.81
N GLN A 52 -1.64 6.85 5.97
CA GLN A 52 -2.35 7.56 7.03
C GLN A 52 -2.08 6.98 8.43
N SER A 53 -2.04 5.65 8.53
CA SER A 53 -1.82 4.92 9.77
C SER A 53 -1.05 3.62 9.51
N MET A 54 -0.66 2.93 10.58
CA MET A 54 0.00 1.64 10.51
C MET A 54 -0.55 0.74 11.61
N ASP A 55 -0.77 -0.52 11.26
CA ASP A 55 -1.21 -1.57 12.15
C ASP A 55 -0.06 -2.51 12.48
N PHE A 56 -0.14 -3.10 13.67
CA PHE A 56 0.89 -3.94 14.26
C PHE A 56 0.28 -5.27 14.71
N TYR A 57 0.87 -6.36 14.24
CA TYR A 57 0.46 -7.72 14.56
C TYR A 57 1.60 -8.40 15.29
N PHE A 58 1.42 -8.62 16.60
CA PHE A 58 2.44 -9.22 17.46
C PHE A 58 2.18 -10.72 17.61
N TYR A 59 2.94 -11.53 16.87
CA TYR A 59 2.90 -12.99 16.94
C TYR A 59 3.76 -13.48 18.09
N ASN A 60 3.15 -14.11 19.08
CA ASN A 60 3.90 -14.75 20.15
C ASN A 60 4.60 -16.01 19.58
N GLN A 61 5.91 -16.14 19.80
CA GLN A 61 6.66 -17.32 19.34
C GLN A 61 6.21 -18.63 20.01
N LYS A 62 5.43 -18.57 21.09
CA LYS A 62 4.76 -19.72 21.70
C LYS A 62 3.49 -20.15 20.96
N GLY A 63 3.07 -19.41 19.92
CA GLY A 63 1.86 -19.64 19.14
C GLY A 63 0.63 -18.90 19.68
N GLY A 64 -0.49 -19.08 18.97
CA GLY A 64 -1.76 -18.37 19.19
C GLY A 64 -1.97 -17.23 18.20
N ASP A 65 -3.16 -16.62 18.26
CA ASP A 65 -3.51 -15.49 17.42
C ASP A 65 -2.66 -14.26 17.75
N PRO A 66 -2.31 -13.42 16.76
CA PRO A 66 -1.54 -12.23 17.02
C PRO A 66 -2.32 -11.24 17.88
N ILE A 67 -1.59 -10.49 18.69
CA ILE A 67 -2.14 -9.30 19.33
C ILE A 67 -2.14 -8.19 18.27
N TYR A 68 -3.34 -7.71 17.89
CA TYR A 68 -3.51 -6.56 17.00
C TYR A 68 -3.43 -5.23 17.77
N ARG A 69 -2.72 -4.25 17.20
CA ARG A 69 -2.72 -2.87 17.68
C ARG A 69 -2.69 -1.89 16.52
N GLU A 70 -3.55 -0.89 16.61
CA GLU A 70 -3.45 0.32 15.81
C GLU A 70 -2.28 1.15 16.31
N GLY A 71 -1.49 1.65 15.38
CA GLY A 71 -0.45 2.63 15.63
C GLY A 71 -0.59 3.84 14.74
N THR A 72 0.41 4.69 14.80
CA THR A 72 0.49 5.88 13.96
C THR A 72 1.52 5.66 12.87
N VAL A 73 1.54 6.58 11.91
CA VAL A 73 2.60 6.68 10.91
C VAL A 73 4.01 6.83 11.51
N ASN A 74 4.13 7.26 12.77
CA ASN A 74 5.42 7.37 13.48
C ASN A 74 5.76 6.11 14.29
N GLY A 75 4.80 5.20 14.46
CA GLY A 75 4.96 3.93 15.15
C GLY A 75 3.96 3.67 16.26
N TYR A 76 4.35 2.79 17.18
CA TYR A 76 3.53 2.23 18.24
C TYR A 76 4.20 2.40 19.61
N GLU A 77 3.40 2.71 20.63
CA GLU A 77 3.80 2.68 22.03
C GLU A 77 2.69 2.04 22.86
N GLY A 78 3.00 1.00 23.62
CA GLY A 78 2.04 0.36 24.52
C GLY A 78 2.58 -0.86 25.25
N TYR A 79 1.79 -1.35 26.20
CA TYR A 79 2.13 -2.51 27.03
C TYR A 79 1.73 -3.82 26.35
N LEU A 80 2.63 -4.80 26.42
CA LEU A 80 2.41 -6.17 25.96
C LEU A 80 2.91 -7.16 27.03
N PRO A 81 2.29 -8.36 27.12
CA PRO A 81 2.76 -9.39 28.03
C PRO A 81 4.23 -9.77 27.79
N ALA A 82 4.94 -10.14 28.85
CA ALA A 82 6.31 -10.61 28.72
C ALA A 82 6.41 -11.90 27.88
N ALA A 83 6.99 -11.80 26.68
CA ALA A 83 7.24 -12.91 25.78
C ALA A 83 8.27 -12.52 24.71
N THR A 84 8.45 -13.38 23.70
CA THR A 84 9.18 -13.04 22.48
C THR A 84 8.19 -12.99 21.34
N TYR A 85 8.21 -11.89 20.60
CA TYR A 85 7.29 -11.62 19.50
C TYR A 85 8.01 -11.48 18.18
N ASP A 86 7.39 -11.99 17.12
CA ASP A 86 7.66 -11.54 15.77
C ASP A 86 6.54 -10.57 15.36
N VAL A 87 6.88 -9.46 14.71
CA VAL A 87 5.97 -8.33 14.52
C VAL A 87 5.82 -8.02 13.03
N VAL A 88 4.60 -8.12 12.52
CA VAL A 88 4.23 -7.66 11.18
C VAL A 88 3.65 -6.26 11.28
N ILE A 89 4.07 -5.37 10.38
CA ILE A 89 3.66 -3.97 10.36
C ILE A 89 3.20 -3.64 8.94
N CYS A 90 1.96 -3.21 8.77
CA CYS A 90 1.41 -2.77 7.48
C CYS A 90 0.31 -1.72 7.67
N ASN A 91 -0.03 -0.98 6.63
CA ASN A 91 -1.12 -0.01 6.69
C ASN A 91 -2.46 -0.63 6.27
N PRO A 92 -3.60 -0.21 6.86
CA PRO A 92 -4.92 -0.78 6.55
C PRO A 92 -5.55 -0.21 5.28
N ASP A 93 -5.15 0.99 4.84
CA ASP A 93 -5.74 1.74 3.72
C ASP A 93 -5.21 1.27 2.34
N VAL A 94 -5.30 -0.02 2.07
CA VAL A 94 -4.76 -0.66 0.85
C VAL A 94 -5.71 -0.55 -0.34
N VAL A 95 -5.18 -0.60 -1.58
CA VAL A 95 -5.98 -0.55 -2.82
C VAL A 95 -5.58 -1.71 -3.75
N GLY A 96 -6.60 -2.40 -4.31
CA GLY A 96 -6.41 -3.48 -5.29
C GLY A 96 -5.76 -4.75 -4.73
N VAL A 97 -5.71 -4.87 -3.40
CA VAL A 97 -5.13 -6.01 -2.70
C VAL A 97 -5.93 -6.37 -1.47
N ASP A 98 -5.84 -7.64 -1.09
CA ASP A 98 -6.20 -8.14 0.22
C ASP A 98 -4.94 -8.49 1.02
N ILE A 99 -4.96 -8.18 2.31
CA ILE A 99 -4.02 -8.76 3.27
C ILE A 99 -4.58 -10.12 3.66
N LYS A 100 -3.94 -11.22 3.24
CA LYS A 100 -4.43 -12.55 3.57
C LYS A 100 -4.05 -12.92 4.99
N ASP A 101 -5.12 -13.15 5.76
CA ASP A 101 -5.19 -13.26 7.22
C ASP A 101 -4.01 -13.98 7.88
N TYR A 102 -3.26 -13.20 8.66
CA TYR A 102 -2.70 -13.47 9.99
C TYR A 102 -2.27 -14.90 10.38
N GLN A 103 -1.83 -15.70 9.42
CA GLN A 103 -1.45 -17.09 9.63
C GLN A 103 -0.04 -17.23 10.21
N GLY A 104 0.68 -16.11 10.34
CA GLY A 104 1.95 -16.06 11.06
C GLY A 104 2.95 -15.16 10.37
N TYR A 105 3.93 -14.69 11.14
CA TYR A 105 4.98 -13.78 10.69
C TYR A 105 5.66 -14.17 9.36
N GLU A 106 5.87 -15.47 9.10
CA GLU A 106 6.57 -15.95 7.89
C GLU A 106 5.66 -16.09 6.65
N VAL A 107 4.35 -16.05 6.83
CA VAL A 107 3.35 -16.35 5.79
C VAL A 107 2.40 -15.18 5.50
N ASP A 108 2.34 -14.17 6.36
CA ASP A 108 1.53 -12.97 6.13
C ASP A 108 1.95 -12.28 4.82
N LEU A 109 1.00 -12.23 3.90
CA LEU A 109 1.18 -11.77 2.53
C LEU A 109 0.07 -10.82 2.11
N VAL A 110 0.42 -10.01 1.13
CA VAL A 110 -0.52 -9.20 0.36
C VAL A 110 -0.78 -9.95 -0.94
N GLU A 111 -2.04 -10.07 -1.33
CA GLU A 111 -2.49 -10.70 -2.56
C GLU A 111 -3.22 -9.66 -3.42
N ALA A 112 -2.82 -9.53 -4.68
CA ALA A 112 -3.51 -8.69 -5.65
C ALA A 112 -4.90 -9.27 -5.98
N ASN A 113 -5.89 -8.40 -6.04
CA ASN A 113 -7.25 -8.77 -6.39
C ASN A 113 -7.34 -9.10 -7.87
N THR A 114 -8.21 -10.06 -8.21
CA THR A 114 -8.57 -10.34 -9.60
C THR A 114 -9.42 -9.20 -10.15
N ASP A 115 -9.16 -8.81 -11.40
CA ASP A 115 -9.96 -7.80 -12.10
C ASP A 115 -11.39 -8.32 -12.31
N ALA A 116 -12.38 -7.52 -11.89
CA ALA A 116 -13.78 -7.94 -11.92
C ALA A 116 -14.35 -8.13 -13.34
N GLU A 117 -13.73 -7.52 -14.36
CA GLU A 117 -14.16 -7.60 -15.76
C GLU A 117 -13.37 -8.65 -16.56
N ASP A 118 -12.18 -9.04 -16.09
CA ASP A 118 -11.32 -10.04 -16.71
C ASP A 118 -10.57 -10.87 -15.67
N GLU A 119 -11.04 -12.10 -15.42
CA GLU A 119 -10.44 -13.02 -14.45
C GLU A 119 -8.99 -13.43 -14.78
N SER A 120 -8.51 -13.17 -16.01
CA SER A 120 -7.12 -13.39 -16.40
C SER A 120 -6.19 -12.24 -16.03
N CYS A 121 -6.73 -11.14 -15.51
CA CYS A 121 -6.02 -9.95 -15.07
C CYS A 121 -6.17 -9.73 -13.57
N ILE A 122 -5.23 -8.99 -12.99
CA ILE A 122 -5.36 -8.40 -11.65
C ILE A 122 -5.69 -6.92 -11.73
N GLU A 123 -6.27 -6.43 -10.63
CA GLU A 123 -6.46 -5.00 -10.41
C GLU A 123 -5.11 -4.29 -10.20
N HIS A 124 -5.13 -2.98 -10.45
CA HIS A 124 -4.02 -2.11 -10.08
C HIS A 124 -3.87 -2.01 -8.57
N VAL A 125 -2.64 -2.20 -8.09
CA VAL A 125 -2.32 -2.13 -6.67
C VAL A 125 -1.82 -0.73 -6.29
N ASP A 126 -2.22 -0.22 -5.14
CA ASP A 126 -1.65 1.02 -4.57
C ASP A 126 -1.66 1.05 -3.04
N ASN A 127 -0.93 2.00 -2.47
CA ASN A 127 -0.93 2.36 -1.05
C ASN A 127 -0.75 1.18 -0.08
N ILE A 128 0.25 0.33 -0.34
CA ILE A 128 0.62 -0.77 0.58
C ILE A 128 2.09 -0.65 0.99
N TYR A 129 2.30 -0.64 2.31
CA TYR A 129 3.59 -0.57 2.97
C TYR A 129 3.73 -1.69 3.99
N GLY A 130 4.95 -2.18 4.17
CA GLY A 130 5.22 -3.34 5.01
C GLY A 130 6.58 -3.29 5.69
N ALA A 131 6.66 -3.86 6.90
CA ALA A 131 7.90 -4.20 7.58
C ALA A 131 7.72 -5.39 8.52
N GLY A 132 8.82 -6.07 8.82
CA GLY A 132 8.90 -7.11 9.84
C GLY A 132 9.95 -6.82 10.91
N LEU A 133 9.66 -7.19 12.16
CA LEU A 133 10.65 -7.30 13.22
C LEU A 133 10.62 -8.70 13.82
N LYS A 134 11.73 -9.43 13.75
CA LYS A 134 11.84 -10.80 14.27
C LYS A 134 12.49 -10.83 15.65
N GLY A 135 11.99 -11.69 16.55
CA GLY A 135 12.62 -11.99 17.84
C GLY A 135 12.64 -10.82 18.81
N VAL A 136 11.58 -10.01 18.86
CA VAL A 136 11.42 -8.91 19.81
C VAL A 136 11.16 -9.50 21.21
N VAL A 137 12.22 -9.59 22.01
CA VAL A 137 12.14 -10.04 23.41
C VAL A 137 11.62 -8.92 24.29
N LEU A 138 10.55 -9.21 25.04
CA LEU A 138 9.92 -8.34 26.03
C LEU A 138 10.06 -8.95 27.44
N PRO A 139 11.05 -8.54 28.22
CA PRO A 139 11.16 -8.92 29.63
C PRO A 139 10.06 -8.27 30.48
N ALA A 140 9.58 -8.98 31.51
CA ALA A 140 8.61 -8.42 32.45
C ALA A 140 9.12 -7.13 33.11
N ASP A 141 8.21 -6.18 33.32
CA ASP A 141 8.43 -4.90 34.01
C ASP A 141 9.57 -4.07 33.39
N SER A 142 9.71 -4.14 32.06
CA SER A 142 10.78 -3.46 31.32
C SER A 142 10.25 -2.49 30.26
N THR A 143 11.15 -1.68 29.70
CA THR A 143 10.89 -0.88 28.50
C THR A 143 11.83 -1.31 27.39
N VAL A 144 11.28 -1.60 26.22
CA VAL A 144 12.03 -2.02 25.02
C VAL A 144 11.75 -1.04 23.88
N GLU A 145 12.81 -0.51 23.28
CA GLU A 145 12.71 0.32 22.07
C GLU A 145 13.20 -0.43 20.83
N LYS A 146 12.46 -0.30 19.74
CA LYS A 146 12.81 -0.83 18.41
C LYS A 146 12.58 0.22 17.34
N THR A 147 13.26 0.04 16.21
CA THR A 147 13.01 0.83 15.00
C THR A 147 12.74 -0.14 13.87
N ALA A 148 11.64 0.08 13.15
CA ALA A 148 11.30 -0.61 11.92
C ALA A 148 11.44 0.36 10.73
N TYR A 149 11.62 -0.22 9.55
CA TYR A 149 11.83 0.52 8.31
C TYR A 149 10.81 0.04 7.28
N PRO A 150 9.57 0.58 7.31
CA PRO A 150 8.56 0.23 6.31
C PRO A 150 9.02 0.58 4.90
N GLU A 151 8.67 -0.28 3.95
CA GLU A 151 8.95 -0.12 2.53
C GLU A 151 7.65 -0.18 1.72
N ASN A 152 7.62 0.48 0.57
CA ASN A 152 6.49 0.42 -0.36
C ASN A 152 6.50 -0.94 -1.08
N LEU A 153 5.38 -1.65 -1.09
CA LEU A 153 5.25 -2.93 -1.76
C LEU A 153 4.91 -2.80 -3.26
N VAL A 154 4.47 -1.63 -3.73
CA VAL A 154 3.94 -1.35 -5.08
C VAL A 154 4.95 -0.79 -6.08
N LYS A 155 5.19 -1.52 -7.18
CA LYS A 155 5.88 -1.05 -8.38
C LYS A 155 4.92 -0.31 -9.29
N LYS A 156 5.29 0.90 -9.75
CA LYS A 156 4.55 1.66 -10.77
C LYS A 156 5.38 1.83 -12.05
N LEU A 157 4.75 1.60 -13.18
CA LEU A 157 5.29 1.70 -14.54
C LEU A 157 4.44 2.71 -15.30
N THR A 158 5.00 3.82 -15.76
CA THR A 158 4.28 4.78 -16.60
C THR A 158 4.65 4.55 -18.06
N VAL A 159 3.65 4.55 -18.91
CA VAL A 159 3.83 4.31 -20.34
C VAL A 159 3.27 5.50 -21.11
N ILE A 160 4.10 6.07 -21.99
CA ILE A 160 3.73 7.15 -22.89
C ILE A 160 3.81 6.61 -24.31
N LEU A 161 2.70 6.71 -25.02
CA LEU A 161 2.44 6.04 -26.28
C LEU A 161 2.18 7.12 -27.33
N ARG A 162 3.00 7.19 -28.38
CA ARG A 162 2.75 8.07 -29.53
C ARG A 162 2.42 7.21 -30.74
N ALA A 163 1.18 7.32 -31.20
CA ALA A 163 0.71 6.59 -32.36
C ALA A 163 0.85 7.49 -33.61
N GLU A 164 1.80 7.17 -34.47
CA GLU A 164 1.91 7.77 -35.80
C GLU A 164 1.10 6.92 -36.80
N THR A 165 -0.23 7.03 -36.73
CA THR A 165 -1.15 6.22 -37.56
C THR A 165 -1.90 7.09 -38.56
N ARG A 166 -2.24 6.54 -39.73
CA ARG A 166 -3.09 7.25 -40.72
C ARG A 166 -4.53 7.44 -40.25
N LYS A 167 -5.02 6.49 -39.46
CA LYS A 167 -6.35 6.53 -38.84
C LYS A 167 -6.25 7.18 -37.47
N LYS A 168 -7.31 7.87 -37.06
CA LYS A 168 -7.39 8.44 -35.72
C LYS A 168 -7.61 7.31 -34.71
N VAL A 169 -6.74 7.21 -33.71
CA VAL A 169 -6.93 6.30 -32.59
C VAL A 169 -7.95 6.93 -31.63
N GLU A 170 -9.03 6.23 -31.33
CA GLU A 170 -10.02 6.66 -30.35
C GLU A 170 -9.74 6.12 -28.95
N HIS A 171 -9.22 4.91 -28.86
CA HIS A 171 -8.92 4.28 -27.58
C HIS A 171 -7.69 3.39 -27.69
N MET A 172 -6.92 3.32 -26.60
CA MET A 172 -5.71 2.53 -26.52
C MET A 172 -5.64 1.87 -25.14
N GLN A 173 -5.37 0.57 -25.15
CA GLN A 173 -5.22 -0.23 -23.93
C GLN A 173 -3.88 -0.97 -23.99
N VAL A 174 -3.22 -1.08 -22.84
CA VAL A 174 -2.00 -1.86 -22.68
C VAL A 174 -2.27 -3.09 -21.85
N ASN A 175 -1.57 -4.19 -22.15
CA ASN A 175 -1.59 -5.41 -21.36
C ASN A 175 -0.14 -5.86 -21.12
N LEU A 176 0.19 -6.12 -19.85
CA LEU A 176 1.50 -6.59 -19.44
C LEU A 176 1.35 -7.88 -18.63
N SER A 177 2.03 -8.94 -19.06
CA SER A 177 2.13 -10.18 -18.28
C SER A 177 3.28 -10.13 -17.28
N GLY A 178 3.28 -11.08 -16.35
CA GLY A 178 4.35 -11.26 -15.37
C GLY A 178 4.15 -10.47 -14.09
N ALA A 179 2.98 -9.84 -13.90
CA ALA A 179 2.64 -9.11 -12.68
C ALA A 179 2.49 -10.09 -11.51
N VAL A 180 3.20 -9.85 -10.41
CA VAL A 180 3.24 -10.78 -9.26
C VAL A 180 1.94 -10.72 -8.48
N LEU A 181 1.38 -11.90 -8.17
CA LEU A 181 0.12 -12.01 -7.43
C LEU A 181 0.28 -11.77 -5.93
N ARG A 182 1.37 -12.25 -5.33
CA ARG A 182 1.55 -12.21 -3.87
C ARG A 182 2.92 -11.72 -3.47
N LYS A 183 2.97 -11.02 -2.34
CA LYS A 183 4.22 -10.54 -1.76
C LYS A 183 4.16 -10.58 -0.24
N ARG A 184 5.21 -11.08 0.39
CA ARG A 184 5.29 -11.09 1.86
C ARG A 184 5.49 -9.70 2.40
N ILE A 185 4.79 -9.39 3.49
CA ILE A 185 4.84 -8.06 4.12
C ILE A 185 6.18 -7.80 4.80
N VAL A 186 6.72 -8.83 5.46
CA VAL A 186 7.86 -8.67 6.39
C VAL A 186 9.20 -8.44 5.72
N ASP A 187 9.40 -9.02 4.53
CA ASP A 187 10.68 -9.02 3.83
C ASP A 187 10.56 -8.88 2.31
N LEU A 188 9.36 -8.55 1.83
CA LEU A 188 9.09 -8.15 0.45
C LEU A 188 9.36 -9.24 -0.59
N VAL A 189 9.50 -10.50 -0.15
CA VAL A 189 9.69 -11.64 -1.05
C VAL A 189 8.42 -11.84 -1.89
N MET A 190 8.60 -11.83 -3.20
CA MET A 190 7.56 -12.05 -4.20
C MET A 190 7.28 -13.56 -4.36
N SER A 191 6.03 -13.92 -4.66
CA SER A 191 5.67 -15.27 -5.09
C SER A 191 6.11 -15.54 -6.53
N ASP A 192 6.15 -16.80 -6.93
CA ASP A 192 6.44 -17.21 -8.32
C ASP A 192 5.21 -17.10 -9.24
N GLU A 193 4.00 -17.05 -8.66
CA GLU A 193 2.75 -16.92 -9.40
C GLU A 193 2.58 -15.50 -9.95
N THR A 194 2.22 -15.42 -11.23
CA THR A 194 2.04 -14.16 -11.96
C THR A 194 0.73 -14.15 -12.74
N SER A 195 0.22 -12.95 -13.03
CA SER A 195 -0.96 -12.72 -13.87
C SER A 195 -0.69 -11.61 -14.88
N ASN A 196 -1.72 -11.28 -15.66
CA ASN A 196 -1.74 -10.10 -16.52
C ASN A 196 -2.24 -8.88 -15.75
N ILE A 197 -1.87 -7.71 -16.24
CA ILE A 197 -2.44 -6.44 -15.81
C ILE A 197 -2.71 -5.60 -17.06
N LYS A 198 -3.91 -5.05 -17.14
CA LYS A 198 -4.35 -4.19 -18.25
C LYS A 198 -4.52 -2.77 -17.76
N SER A 199 -4.31 -1.79 -18.63
CA SER A 199 -4.58 -0.39 -18.29
C SER A 199 -4.98 0.39 -19.53
N ASP A 200 -6.03 1.19 -19.41
CA ASP A 200 -6.46 2.08 -20.48
C ASP A 200 -5.58 3.33 -20.50
N ALA A 201 -5.29 3.82 -21.69
CA ALA A 201 -4.49 5.01 -21.90
C ALA A 201 -5.36 6.22 -22.21
N ILE A 202 -5.04 7.32 -21.55
CA ILE A 202 -5.72 8.59 -21.67
C ILE A 202 -4.96 9.45 -22.67
N TYR A 203 -5.67 10.05 -23.61
CA TYR A 203 -5.08 10.95 -24.59
C TYR A 203 -4.77 12.32 -23.97
N ASP A 204 -3.55 12.79 -24.17
CA ASP A 204 -3.07 14.12 -23.76
C ASP A 204 -2.93 15.02 -24.99
N ASP A 205 -3.94 15.89 -25.20
CA ASP A 205 -4.00 16.86 -26.29
C ASP A 205 -2.77 17.78 -26.37
N ARG A 206 -2.08 18.01 -25.24
CA ARG A 206 -0.95 18.96 -25.20
C ARG A 206 0.34 18.34 -25.68
N GLU A 207 0.52 17.05 -25.42
CA GLU A 207 1.73 16.29 -25.77
C GLU A 207 1.54 15.39 -26.99
N ASP A 208 0.32 15.35 -27.55
CA ASP A 208 -0.05 14.53 -28.70
C ASP A 208 0.35 13.07 -28.48
N SER A 209 -0.09 12.53 -27.34
CA SER A 209 0.32 11.21 -26.85
C SER A 209 -0.73 10.59 -25.94
N PHE A 210 -0.77 9.27 -25.85
CA PHE A 210 -1.54 8.55 -24.86
C PHE A 210 -0.67 8.22 -23.65
N LYS A 211 -1.23 8.30 -22.45
CA LYS A 211 -0.52 8.04 -21.20
C LYS A 211 -1.30 7.06 -20.35
N THR A 212 -0.59 6.10 -19.76
CA THR A 212 -1.17 5.13 -18.83
C THR A 212 -0.16 4.74 -17.77
N GLY A 213 -0.63 4.14 -16.67
CA GLY A 213 0.21 3.72 -15.56
C GLY A 213 -0.19 2.33 -15.08
N ILE A 214 0.75 1.40 -15.05
CA ILE A 214 0.60 0.04 -14.51
C ILE A 214 1.14 0.00 -13.09
N SER A 215 0.38 -0.54 -12.13
CA SER A 215 0.82 -0.65 -10.74
C SER A 215 0.53 -2.03 -10.14
N THR A 216 1.57 -2.67 -9.59
CA THR A 216 1.51 -4.06 -9.12
C THR A 216 2.51 -4.31 -7.99
N LEU A 217 2.49 -5.48 -7.33
CA LEU A 217 3.44 -5.85 -6.26
C LEU A 217 4.87 -6.10 -6.79
N GLY A 218 5.02 -6.35 -8.09
CA GLY A 218 6.28 -6.57 -8.77
C GLY A 218 6.09 -7.29 -10.10
N PHE A 219 7.21 -7.61 -10.77
CA PHE A 219 7.21 -8.38 -12.01
C PHE A 219 8.17 -9.57 -11.90
N ARG A 220 7.81 -10.69 -12.52
CA ARG A 220 8.62 -11.92 -12.55
C ARG A 220 8.35 -12.70 -13.84
N GLY A 221 9.33 -13.50 -14.25
CA GLY A 221 9.20 -14.35 -15.43
C GLY A 221 9.20 -13.53 -16.71
N LYS A 222 8.54 -14.06 -17.75
CA LYS A 222 8.41 -13.35 -19.03
C LYS A 222 7.39 -12.23 -18.90
N CYS A 223 7.74 -11.05 -19.38
CA CYS A 223 6.92 -9.86 -19.31
C CYS A 223 6.61 -9.31 -20.71
N PRO A 224 5.89 -10.05 -21.56
CA PRO A 224 5.38 -9.52 -22.83
C PRO A 224 4.42 -8.35 -22.56
N PHE A 225 4.66 -7.28 -23.29
CA PHE A 225 3.90 -6.05 -23.28
C PHE A 225 3.18 -5.90 -24.62
N ASN A 226 1.86 -5.81 -24.58
CA ASN A 226 0.99 -5.68 -25.74
C ASN A 226 0.24 -4.36 -25.70
N VAL A 227 -0.04 -3.81 -26.88
CA VAL A 227 -0.90 -2.63 -27.03
C VAL A 227 -2.03 -2.99 -27.97
N HIS A 228 -3.24 -2.69 -27.53
CA HIS A 228 -4.46 -2.80 -28.30
C HIS A 228 -4.95 -1.39 -28.64
N LEU A 229 -5.25 -1.17 -29.90
CA LEU A 229 -5.71 0.09 -30.47
C LEU A 229 -7.14 -0.10 -30.96
N MET A 230 -7.98 0.90 -30.78
CA MET A 230 -9.27 1.02 -31.44
C MET A 230 -9.32 2.34 -32.20
N TYR A 231 -9.61 2.27 -33.50
CA TYR A 231 -9.74 3.42 -34.37
C TYR A 231 -11.18 3.97 -34.37
N ASP A 232 -11.36 5.14 -34.98
CA ASP A 232 -12.66 5.84 -35.12
C ASP A 232 -13.72 5.10 -35.96
N ASP A 233 -13.29 4.13 -36.76
CA ASP A 233 -14.18 3.22 -37.49
C ASP A 233 -14.51 1.93 -36.71
N ASN A 234 -14.14 1.85 -35.42
CA ASN A 234 -14.22 0.68 -34.54
C ASN A 234 -13.34 -0.51 -34.98
N GLU A 235 -12.40 -0.34 -35.92
CA GLU A 235 -11.39 -1.35 -36.18
C GLU A 235 -10.46 -1.47 -34.96
N THR A 236 -10.19 -2.70 -34.53
CA THR A 236 -9.27 -2.99 -33.43
C THR A 236 -8.03 -3.71 -33.94
N VAL A 237 -6.86 -3.27 -33.48
CA VAL A 237 -5.57 -3.85 -33.87
C VAL A 237 -4.71 -4.07 -32.63
N SER A 238 -4.05 -5.22 -32.57
CA SER A 238 -3.08 -5.56 -31.53
C SER A 238 -1.67 -5.50 -32.10
N CYS A 239 -0.78 -4.78 -31.43
CA CYS A 239 0.63 -4.73 -31.81
C CYS A 239 1.32 -6.07 -31.52
N LEU A 240 2.47 -6.31 -32.17
CA LEU A 240 3.33 -7.42 -31.78
C LEU A 240 3.85 -7.21 -30.35
N PRO A 241 3.90 -8.28 -29.52
CA PRO A 241 4.37 -8.17 -28.14
C PRO A 241 5.83 -7.72 -28.08
N LEU A 242 6.09 -6.73 -27.24
CA LEU A 242 7.44 -6.33 -26.84
C LEU A 242 7.82 -7.04 -25.54
N ASP A 243 8.95 -7.72 -25.50
CA ASP A 243 9.42 -8.36 -24.29
C ASP A 243 10.13 -7.34 -23.38
N LEU A 244 9.50 -6.99 -22.25
CA LEU A 244 10.06 -6.10 -21.24
C LEU A 244 10.79 -6.84 -20.11
N THR A 245 11.04 -8.16 -20.22
CA THR A 245 11.61 -8.96 -19.13
C THR A 245 12.94 -8.42 -18.61
N GLU A 246 13.94 -8.25 -19.48
CA GLU A 246 15.26 -7.75 -19.08
C GLU A 246 15.17 -6.35 -18.50
N VAL A 247 14.27 -5.54 -19.06
CA VAL A 247 14.04 -4.15 -18.70
C VAL A 247 13.45 -4.04 -17.30
N LEU A 248 12.43 -4.85 -17.01
CA LEU A 248 11.75 -4.91 -15.72
C LEU A 248 12.65 -5.46 -14.62
N VAL A 249 13.53 -6.41 -14.95
CA VAL A 249 14.54 -6.96 -14.04
C VAL A 249 15.65 -5.95 -13.75
N LEU A 250 16.07 -5.19 -14.76
CA LEU A 250 17.18 -4.24 -14.69
C LEU A 250 16.77 -2.82 -14.34
N PHE A 251 15.49 -2.54 -14.08
CA PHE A 251 15.06 -1.17 -13.79
C PHE A 251 15.89 -0.61 -12.62
N PRO A 252 16.67 0.45 -12.86
CA PRO A 252 17.56 0.99 -11.84
C PRO A 252 16.74 1.68 -10.75
N GLU A 253 17.40 1.92 -9.60
CA GLU A 253 16.86 2.74 -8.51
C GLU A 253 16.62 4.21 -8.92
N GLU A 254 16.98 4.60 -10.15
CA GLU A 254 16.89 5.95 -10.71
C GLU A 254 15.90 6.02 -11.88
N GLU A 255 15.29 7.19 -12.12
CA GLU A 255 14.36 7.42 -13.23
C GLU A 255 15.07 7.20 -14.58
N LYS A 256 14.76 6.08 -15.25
CA LYS A 256 15.24 5.79 -16.59
C LYS A 256 14.07 5.80 -17.57
N THR A 257 14.19 6.62 -18.60
CA THR A 257 13.33 6.56 -19.78
C THR A 257 13.93 5.58 -20.77
N LEU A 258 13.13 4.63 -21.24
CA LEU A 258 13.49 3.68 -22.27
C LEU A 258 12.51 3.82 -23.44
N GLU A 259 13.05 3.98 -24.64
CA GLU A 259 12.26 4.13 -25.85
C GLU A 259 12.29 2.82 -26.63
N TYR A 260 11.11 2.35 -27.01
CA TYR A 260 10.93 1.15 -27.81
C TYR A 260 10.05 1.47 -29.02
N THR A 261 10.20 0.70 -30.09
CA THR A 261 9.32 0.81 -31.25
C THR A 261 8.49 -0.46 -31.34
N LEU A 262 7.17 -0.30 -31.44
CA LEU A 262 6.23 -1.39 -31.68
C LEU A 262 5.84 -1.43 -33.15
N PHE A 263 5.58 -2.65 -33.62
CA PHE A 263 5.17 -2.92 -35.00
C PHE A 263 3.73 -3.42 -35.00
N LEU A 264 2.94 -2.93 -35.96
CA LEU A 264 1.66 -3.54 -36.28
C LEU A 264 1.90 -4.79 -37.16
N PRO A 265 1.06 -5.84 -37.06
CA PRO A 265 1.31 -7.12 -37.73
C PRO A 265 1.47 -7.03 -39.26
N ASP A 266 0.83 -6.03 -39.89
CA ASP A 266 0.73 -5.90 -41.35
C ASP A 266 1.00 -4.46 -41.86
N SER A 267 1.63 -3.60 -41.06
CA SER A 267 1.99 -2.24 -41.51
C SER A 267 3.50 -2.02 -41.55
N ASP A 268 3.94 -1.26 -42.54
CA ASP A 268 5.29 -0.66 -42.57
C ASP A 268 5.39 0.54 -41.59
N GLU A 269 4.36 0.80 -40.77
CA GLU A 269 4.28 1.95 -39.87
C GLU A 269 4.78 1.55 -38.48
N GLU A 270 5.85 2.22 -38.05
CA GLU A 270 6.49 2.06 -36.76
C GLU A 270 5.78 2.93 -35.71
N ILE A 271 5.25 2.31 -34.64
CA ILE A 271 4.71 3.05 -33.49
C ILE A 271 5.83 3.26 -32.49
N LYS A 272 6.28 4.50 -32.30
CA LYS A 272 7.31 4.84 -31.32
C LYS A 272 6.70 5.00 -29.93
N MET A 273 7.23 4.24 -28.99
CA MET A 273 6.80 4.20 -27.60
C MET A 273 7.89 4.67 -26.66
N THR A 274 7.51 5.51 -25.70
CA THR A 274 8.39 5.93 -24.62
C THR A 274 7.88 5.35 -23.31
N ILE A 275 8.65 4.44 -22.71
CA ILE A 275 8.35 3.88 -21.40
C ILE A 275 9.12 4.68 -20.36
N ARG A 276 8.42 5.23 -19.36
CA ARG A 276 9.04 5.93 -18.22
C ARG A 276 8.75 5.16 -16.94
N VAL A 277 9.79 4.66 -16.32
CA VAL A 277 9.63 3.95 -15.04
C VAL A 277 10.02 4.87 -13.92
N HIS A 278 9.04 5.15 -13.06
CA HIS A 278 9.26 5.96 -11.90
C HIS A 278 9.90 5.13 -10.79
N GLN A 279 10.83 5.77 -10.09
CA GLN A 279 11.30 5.33 -8.79
C GLN A 279 10.09 5.31 -7.84
N TRP A 280 10.07 4.33 -6.94
CA TRP A 280 9.02 4.08 -5.96
C TRP A 280 8.58 5.37 -5.25
N THR A 281 7.47 5.96 -5.68
CA THR A 281 6.87 7.04 -4.91
C THR A 281 5.94 6.45 -3.87
N PRO A 282 5.73 7.15 -2.74
CA PRO A 282 4.40 7.25 -2.16
C PRO A 282 3.21 6.72 -2.95
N GLY A 283 2.56 5.67 -2.46
CA GLY A 283 1.10 5.75 -2.40
C GLY A 283 0.77 6.94 -1.49
N GLY A 284 0.44 8.07 -2.09
CA GLY A 284 -0.29 9.12 -1.38
C GLY A 284 -1.76 8.78 -1.51
N GLY A 285 -2.55 8.98 -0.47
CA GLY A 285 -4.02 8.92 -0.53
C GLY A 285 -4.63 10.06 -1.36
N GLY A 286 -4.01 10.40 -2.50
CA GLY A 286 -4.45 11.37 -3.47
C GLY A 286 -4.71 10.63 -4.77
N GLU A 287 -5.98 10.67 -5.17
CA GLU A 287 -6.56 10.29 -6.46
C GLU A 287 -5.65 9.47 -7.38
N ILE A 288 -6.03 8.19 -7.59
CA ILE A 288 -5.84 7.62 -8.93
C ILE A 288 -6.46 8.65 -9.87
N ILE A 289 -5.65 9.29 -10.71
CA ILE A 289 -6.19 9.99 -11.87
C ILE A 289 -6.64 8.88 -12.82
N VAL A 290 -7.80 8.31 -12.52
CA VAL A 290 -8.73 7.88 -13.54
C VAL A 290 -9.44 9.17 -13.93
N GLN A 291 -8.87 9.89 -14.90
CA GLN A 291 -9.61 10.87 -15.69
C GLN A 291 -9.39 10.57 -17.15
#